data_AF-A0A376GGF5-F1
#
_entry.id   AF-A0A376GGF5-F1
#
_cell.length_a   1.000
_cell.length_b   1.000
_cell.length_c   1.000
_cell.angle_alpha   90.00
_cell.angle_beta   90.00
_cell.angle_gamma   90.00
#
_symmetry.space_group_name_H-M   'P 1'
#
loop_
_entity.id
_entity.type
_entity.pdbx_description
1 polymer ?
#
loop_
_entity_poly.entity_id
_entity_poly.type
_entity_poly.pdbx_seq_one_letter_code
_entity_poly.pdbx_strand_id
1 'polypeptide(L)' 'MIVSRDINPEKDFYYLGGKIIEILSKTDEIKVDFFNVYKTLKVKENISINLFTLTLDWLYLIGAIEKSEKSHIVKCF' A
#
# COMPACT_ATOMS: atom_id res chain seq x y z
N MET A 1 -8.68 17.26 11.31
CA MET A 1 -7.52 16.44 10.88
C MET A 1 -6.57 16.38 12.07
N ILE A 2 -6.55 15.27 12.81
CA ILE A 2 -5.66 15.12 13.96
C ILE A 2 -4.31 14.67 13.40
N VAL A 3 -3.53 15.64 12.91
CA VAL A 3 -2.12 15.40 12.59
C VAL A 3 -1.38 15.49 13.92
N SER A 4 -1.08 14.34 14.52
CA SER A 4 -0.21 14.29 15.71
C SER A 4 1.12 14.99 15.39
N ARG A 5 1.71 15.70 16.37
CA ARG A 5 2.94 16.47 16.14
C ARG A 5 4.22 15.61 16.08
N ASP A 6 4.13 14.34 16.49
CA ASP A 6 5.23 13.37 16.57
C ASP A 6 5.04 12.16 15.65
N ILE A 7 4.59 12.36 14.41
CA ILE A 7 4.48 11.27 13.44
C ILE A 7 5.74 11.25 12.61
N ASN A 8 6.49 10.14 12.66
CA ASN A 8 7.48 9.82 11.64
C ASN A 8 6.70 9.73 10.30
N PRO A 9 6.76 10.74 9.42
CA PRO A 9 5.81 10.87 8.30
C PRO A 9 5.95 9.72 7.31
N GLU A 10 7.16 9.19 7.23
CA GLU A 10 7.57 8.00 6.46
C GLU A 10 6.87 6.70 6.90
N LYS A 11 6.28 6.66 8.10
CA LYS A 11 5.49 5.51 8.60
C LYS A 11 3.99 5.78 8.65
N ASP A 12 3.55 6.96 8.20
CA ASP A 12 2.15 7.30 8.17
C ASP A 12 1.42 6.50 7.06
N PHE A 13 0.21 6.02 7.35
CA PHE A 13 -0.62 5.26 6.43
C PHE A 13 -0.93 6.05 5.16
N TYR A 14 -1.08 7.38 5.25
CA TYR A 14 -1.30 8.22 4.09
C TYR A 14 -0.09 8.25 3.15
N TYR A 15 1.12 8.40 3.72
CA TYR A 15 2.35 8.40 2.96
C TYR A 15 2.61 7.02 2.32
N LEU A 16 2.55 5.96 3.13
CA LEU A 16 2.75 4.60 2.65
C LEU A 16 1.67 4.18 1.65
N GLY A 17 0.42 4.55 1.88
CA GLY A 17 -0.69 4.31 0.96
C GLY A 17 -0.47 5.00 -0.38
N GLY A 18 -0.02 6.27 -0.36
CA GLY A 18 0.38 6.99 -1.56
C GLY A 18 1.52 6.30 -2.33
N LYS A 19 2.54 5.80 -1.62
CA LYS A 19 3.63 5.01 -2.23
C LYS A 19 3.15 3.70 -2.85
N ILE A 20 2.22 3.00 -2.21
CA ILE A 20 1.62 1.78 -2.77
C ILE A 20 0.85 2.12 -4.05
N ILE A 21 0.02 3.17 -4.03
CA ILE A 21 -0.71 3.64 -5.21
C ILE A 21 0.25 4.01 -6.34
N GLU A 22 1.36 4.70 -6.04
CA GLU A 22 2.41 5.03 -7.01
C GLU A 22 3.02 3.77 -7.66
N ILE A 23 3.27 2.73 -6.87
CA ILE A 23 3.80 1.44 -7.37
C ILE A 23 2.75 0.75 -8.26
N LEU A 24 1.49 0.69 -7.83
CA LEU A 24 0.39 0.07 -8.59
C LEU A 24 0.04 0.84 -9.87
N SER A 25 0.25 2.16 -9.89
CA SER A 25 0.01 3.02 -11.06
C SER A 25 1.07 2.83 -12.15
N LYS A 26 2.26 2.32 -11.80
CA LYS A 26 3.35 2.09 -12.77
C LYS A 26 3.22 0.79 -13.56
N THR A 27 2.28 -0.08 -13.16
CA THR A 27 1.96 -1.30 -13.91
C THR A 27 0.63 -1.11 -14.64
N ASP A 28 0.57 -1.57 -15.88
CA ASP A 28 -0.67 -1.61 -16.66
C ASP A 28 -1.61 -2.74 -16.21
N GLU A 29 -1.10 -3.66 -15.39
CA GLU A 29 -1.89 -4.79 -14.89
C GLU A 29 -2.88 -4.35 -13.81
N ILE A 30 -4.14 -4.73 -13.97
CA ILE A 30 -5.19 -4.52 -12.95
C ILE A 30 -4.96 -5.40 -11.72
N LYS A 31 -4.37 -6.58 -11.91
CA LYS A 31 -4.06 -7.57 -10.86
C LYS A 31 -2.56 -7.62 -10.65
N VAL A 32 -2.11 -7.26 -9.47
CA VAL A 32 -0.69 -7.18 -9.13
C VAL A 32 -0.39 -8.14 -7.99
N ASP A 33 0.73 -8.88 -8.10
CA ASP A 33 1.14 -9.81 -7.05
C ASP A 33 1.50 -9.07 -5.73
N PHE A 34 0.91 -9.54 -4.63
CA PHE A 34 1.10 -8.96 -3.30
C PHE A 34 2.57 -8.89 -2.87
N PHE A 35 3.34 -9.95 -3.11
CA PHE A 35 4.73 -10.03 -2.67
C PHE A 35 5.63 -9.12 -3.50
N ASN A 36 5.33 -8.95 -4.79
CA ASN A 36 6.05 -8.00 -5.64
C ASN A 36 5.88 -6.57 -5.10
N VAL A 37 4.65 -6.14 -4.81
CA VAL A 37 4.39 -4.80 -4.25
C VAL A 37 5.10 -4.62 -2.90
N TYR A 38 5.01 -5.62 -2.01
CA TYR A 38 5.71 -5.60 -0.72
C TYR A 38 7.22 -5.47 -0.88
N LYS A 39 7.84 -6.29 -1.74
CA LYS A 39 9.29 -6.25 -1.96
C LYS A 39 9.72 -4.89 -2.49
N THR A 40 9.01 -4.34 -3.47
CA THR A 40 9.31 -3.02 -4.04
C THR A 40 9.23 -1.93 -2.99
N LEU A 41 8.19 -1.94 -2.15
CA LEU A 41 8.03 -0.94 -1.10
C LEU A 41 9.05 -1.10 0.03
N LYS A 42 9.36 -2.34 0.42
CA LYS A 42 10.37 -2.64 1.45
C LYS A 42 11.76 -2.16 1.06
N VAL A 43 12.14 -2.27 -0.21
CA VAL A 43 13.43 -1.75 -0.70
C VAL A 43 13.50 -0.21 -0.59
N LYS A 44 12.37 0.48 -0.80
CA LYS A 44 12.32 1.95 -0.78
C LYS A 44 12.21 2.54 0.62
N GLU A 45 11.35 1.97 1.47
CA GLU A 45 10.91 2.59 2.73
C GLU A 45 11.26 1.72 3.95
N ASN A 46 11.93 0.57 3.78
CA ASN A 46 12.32 -0.37 4.84
C ASN A 46 11.21 -0.70 5.85
N ILE A 47 10.02 -1.03 5.33
CA ILE A 47 8.84 -1.31 6.16
C ILE A 47 8.74 -2.77 6.62
N SER A 48 8.03 -2.99 7.72
CA SER A 48 7.64 -4.33 8.17
C SER A 48 6.44 -4.84 7.37
N ILE A 49 6.29 -6.17 7.29
CA ILE A 49 5.12 -6.78 6.64
C ILE A 49 3.82 -6.40 7.35
N ASN A 50 3.83 -6.23 8.67
CA ASN A 50 2.64 -5.84 9.43
C ASN A 50 2.17 -4.43 9.03
N LEU A 51 3.09 -3.48 8.91
CA LEU A 51 2.76 -2.12 8.51
C LEU A 51 2.28 -2.06 7.05
N PHE A 52 2.88 -2.87 6.18
CA PHE A 52 2.41 -3.04 4.80
C PHE A 52 0.97 -3.53 4.75
N THR A 53 0.65 -4.63 5.45
CA THR A 53 -0.70 -5.21 5.49
C THR A 53 -1.71 -4.22 6.04
N LEU A 54 -1.40 -3.52 7.14
CA LEU A 54 -2.29 -2.50 7.70
C LEU A 54 -2.56 -1.34 6.73
N THR A 55 -1.55 -0.95 5.94
CA THR A 55 -1.72 0.07 4.91
C THR A 55 -2.63 -0.42 3.78
N LEU A 56 -2.50 -1.69 3.37
CA LEU A 56 -3.40 -2.29 2.39
C LEU A 56 -4.84 -2.41 2.92
N ASP A 57 -5.02 -2.78 4.19
CA ASP A 57 -6.35 -2.80 4.82
C ASP A 57 -6.99 -1.42 4.77
N TRP A 58 -6.23 -0.36 5.05
CA TRP A 58 -6.71 1.00 4.91
C TRP A 58 -7.09 1.35 3.46
N LEU A 59 -6.25 0.99 2.47
CA LEU A 59 -6.55 1.21 1.05
C LEU A 59 -7.79 0.43 0.59
N TYR A 60 -8.01 -0.77 1.12
CA TYR A 60 -9.21 -1.57 0.86
C TYR A 60 -10.46 -0.90 1.43
N LEU A 61 -10.39 -0.41 2.68
CA LEU A 61 -11.52 0.26 3.34
C LEU A 61 -11.97 1.54 2.61
N ILE A 62 -11.04 2.25 1.96
CA ILE A 62 -11.37 3.44 1.16
C ILE A 62 -11.73 3.11 -0.30
N GLY A 63 -11.75 1.83 -0.69
CA GLY A 63 -12.10 1.38 -2.03
C GLY A 63 -11.04 1.66 -3.11
N ALA A 64 -9.79 1.93 -2.72
CA ALA A 64 -8.70 2.16 -3.68
C ALA A 64 -8.17 0.84 -4.27
N ILE A 65 -8.31 -0.26 -3.53
CA ILE A 65 -7.94 -1.61 -3.94
C ILE A 65 -9.00 -2.63 -3.54
N GLU A 66 -9.01 -3.76 -4.22
CA GLU A 66 -9.81 -4.94 -3.90
C GLU A 66 -8.93 -6.18 -3.68
N LYS A 67 -9.44 -7.11 -2.87
CA LYS A 67 -8.79 -8.40 -2.64
C LYS A 67 -9.20 -9.38 -3.73
N SER A 68 -8.22 -9.98 -4.41
CA SER A 68 -8.44 -11.14 -5.27
C SER A 68 -8.34 -12.44 -4.45
N GLU A 69 -9.07 -13.48 -4.84
CA GLU A 69 -9.10 -14.79 -4.16
C GLU A 69 -7.73 -15.49 -4.03
N LYS A 70 -6.68 -15.02 -4.73
CA LYS A 70 -5.37 -15.66 -4.79
C LYS A 70 -4.21 -14.66 -4.69
N SER A 71 -3.89 -14.12 -3.51
CA SER A 71 -2.62 -13.35 -3.28
C SER A 71 -2.35 -12.17 -4.22
N HIS A 72 -3.35 -11.67 -4.94
CA HIS A 72 -3.22 -10.51 -5.83
C HIS A 72 -4.01 -9.33 -5.28
N ILE A 73 -3.46 -8.15 -5.47
CA ILE A 73 -4.08 -6.85 -5.23
C ILE A 73 -4.71 -6.40 -6.53
N VAL A 74 -5.99 -6.06 -6.50
CA VAL A 74 -6.70 -5.45 -7.64
C VAL A 74 -6.73 -3.95 -7.42
N LYS A 75 -6.23 -3.16 -8.36
CA LYS A 75 -6.39 -1.69 -8.30
C LYS A 75 -7.76 -1.27 -8.85
N CYS A 76 -8.38 -0.28 -8.21
CA CYS A 76 -9.71 0.24 -8.57
C CYS A 76 -9.65 1.63 -9.25
N PHE A 77 -8.49 2.00 -9.79
CA PHE A 77 -8.19 3.28 -10.45
C PHE A 77 -7.28 3.08 -11.66
#